data_AF-A0AAE0FDG0-F1
#
_entry.id   AF-A0AAE0FDG0-F1
#
_cell.length_a   1.000
_cell.length_b   1.000
_cell.length_c   1.000
_cell.angle_alpha   90.00
_cell.angle_beta   90.00
_cell.angle_gamma   90.00
#
_symmetry.space_group_name_H-M   'P 1'
#
loop_
_entity.id
_entity.type
_entity.pdbx_description
1 polymer ?
#
loop_
_entity_poly.entity_id
_entity_poly.type
_entity_poly.pdbx_seq_one_letter_code
_entity_poly.pdbx_strand_id
1 'polypeptide(L)'
;MLGSGGSKAISGMDVDAAMKSTFVQDMRKGALQNGCGHDVAFCRPAQGNTGEQKLVCHRALIASQAEYLHTLLFSEHWGGSDKISLDEDHAFEVLEAVVDYMYTGDCTQFEEDLHLAADGLALANLYIVDSLKEELESMLMEAIDADNMRWLADFGEKHNASRLRRACLDLLQTSTSDLVVAEENCEA
;
A
#
# COMPACT_ATOMS: atom_id res chain seq x y z
N MET A 1 -40.06 27.37 -36.42
CA MET A 1 -39.77 26.05 -35.82
C MET A 1 -38.41 25.61 -36.28
N LEU A 2 -37.36 25.83 -35.49
CA LEU A 2 -36.07 25.17 -35.65
C LEU A 2 -35.59 24.80 -34.24
N GLY A 3 -35.36 23.51 -34.03
CA GLY A 3 -35.30 22.86 -32.74
C GLY A 3 -34.11 23.28 -31.88
N SER A 4 -34.38 23.33 -30.58
CA SER A 4 -33.42 23.34 -29.49
C SER A 4 -32.54 22.09 -29.54
N GLY A 5 -31.32 22.22 -30.05
CA GLY A 5 -30.25 21.25 -29.86
C GLY A 5 -29.72 21.39 -28.43
N GLY A 6 -30.12 20.48 -27.55
CA GLY A 6 -29.58 20.40 -26.19
C GLY A 6 -28.12 19.97 -26.22
N SER A 7 -27.23 20.87 -25.81
CA SER A 7 -25.86 20.52 -25.44
C SER A 7 -25.92 19.67 -24.18
N LYS A 8 -25.93 18.34 -24.34
CA LYS A 8 -25.68 17.41 -23.24
C LYS A 8 -24.21 17.58 -22.84
N ALA A 9 -24.01 18.04 -21.61
CA ALA A 9 -22.75 18.03 -20.91
C ALA A 9 -22.15 16.61 -20.97
N ILE A 10 -20.94 16.50 -21.51
CA ILE A 10 -20.06 15.36 -21.25
C ILE A 10 -19.45 15.58 -19.85
N SER A 11 -20.21 15.25 -18.82
CA SER A 11 -19.69 15.16 -17.45
C SER A 11 -18.93 13.85 -17.29
N GLY A 12 -17.72 13.93 -16.75
CA GLY A 12 -17.07 12.83 -16.05
C GLY A 12 -16.65 11.67 -16.94
N MET A 13 -15.52 11.82 -17.63
CA MET A 13 -14.65 10.68 -17.84
C MET A 13 -13.40 10.95 -17.03
N ASP A 14 -13.28 10.29 -15.88
CA ASP A 14 -12.02 10.04 -15.19
C ASP A 14 -11.15 9.15 -16.10
N VAL A 15 -10.58 9.78 -17.14
CA VAL A 15 -9.68 9.17 -18.12
C VAL A 15 -8.26 8.96 -17.58
N ASP A 16 -7.93 9.53 -16.43
CA ASP A 16 -6.59 9.49 -15.84
C ASP A 16 -6.24 8.15 -15.16
N ALA A 17 -7.24 7.39 -14.68
CA ALA A 17 -7.01 6.11 -14.00
C ALA A 17 -6.99 4.90 -14.94
N ALA A 18 -7.84 4.89 -15.99
CA ALA A 18 -7.94 3.77 -16.93
C ALA A 18 -6.76 3.67 -17.91
N MET A 19 -5.93 4.73 -17.98
CA MET A 19 -4.71 4.81 -18.79
C MET A 19 -3.44 4.76 -17.92
N LYS A 20 -3.50 4.15 -16.72
CA LYS A 20 -2.28 3.62 -16.08
C LYS A 20 -1.82 2.42 -16.92
N SER A 21 -1.05 2.79 -17.94
CA SER A 21 -0.75 2.10 -19.19
C SER A 21 -0.66 0.57 -19.13
N THR A 22 -1.39 -0.11 -20.03
CA THR A 22 -1.23 -1.55 -20.35
C THR A 22 0.23 -1.94 -20.51
N PHE A 23 1.08 -0.99 -20.93
CA PHE A 23 2.53 -1.14 -21.01
C PHE A 23 3.17 -1.51 -19.67
N VAL A 24 2.81 -0.86 -18.56
CA VAL A 24 3.45 -1.11 -17.26
C VAL A 24 3.00 -2.48 -16.71
N GLN A 25 1.74 -2.86 -16.94
CA GLN A 25 1.24 -4.20 -16.64
C GLN A 25 1.93 -5.27 -17.50
N ASP A 26 2.12 -5.01 -18.79
CA ASP A 26 2.85 -5.90 -19.70
C ASP A 26 4.34 -6.00 -19.32
N MET A 27 4.96 -4.92 -18.85
CA MET A 27 6.31 -4.93 -18.29
C MET A 27 6.38 -5.76 -17.01
N ARG A 28 5.39 -5.64 -16.11
CA ARG A 28 5.33 -6.46 -14.89
C ARG A 28 5.20 -7.94 -15.21
N LYS A 29 4.28 -8.28 -16.11
CA LYS A 29 4.06 -9.64 -16.60
C LYS A 29 5.28 -10.20 -17.34
N GLY A 30 5.93 -9.37 -18.16
CA GLY A 30 7.15 -9.70 -18.88
C GLY A 30 8.35 -9.94 -17.96
N ALA A 31 8.47 -9.18 -16.87
CA ALA A 31 9.48 -9.39 -15.84
C ALA A 31 9.28 -10.75 -15.15
N LEU A 32 8.04 -11.09 -14.77
CA LEU A 32 7.71 -12.36 -14.11
C LEU A 32 7.90 -13.58 -15.02
N GLN A 33 7.50 -13.49 -16.29
CA GLN A 33 7.49 -14.65 -17.22
C GLN A 33 8.84 -14.86 -17.92
N ASN A 34 9.49 -13.79 -18.36
CA ASN A 34 10.65 -13.86 -19.25
C ASN A 34 11.90 -13.19 -18.66
N GLY A 35 11.79 -12.55 -17.49
CA GLY A 35 12.87 -11.72 -16.95
C GLY A 35 13.25 -10.56 -17.89
N CYS A 36 12.33 -10.11 -18.76
CA CYS A 36 12.64 -9.08 -19.73
C CYS A 36 12.87 -7.73 -19.03
N GLY A 37 14.03 -7.11 -19.27
CA GLY A 37 14.31 -5.73 -18.86
C GLY A 37 14.51 -5.52 -17.36
N HIS A 38 14.65 -6.59 -16.56
CA HIS A 38 14.90 -6.41 -15.13
C HIS A 38 16.29 -5.80 -14.89
N ASP A 39 16.34 -4.76 -14.05
CA ASP A 39 17.58 -4.10 -13.65
C ASP A 39 17.79 -4.17 -12.12
N VAL A 40 16.80 -4.67 -11.39
CA VAL A 40 16.85 -4.84 -9.94
C VAL A 40 16.00 -6.04 -9.53
N ALA A 41 16.39 -6.72 -8.46
CA ALA A 41 15.65 -7.83 -7.90
C ALA A 41 15.57 -7.72 -6.38
N PHE A 42 14.38 -7.82 -5.82
CA PHE A 42 14.24 -8.02 -4.39
C PHE A 42 14.56 -9.48 -4.07
N CYS A 43 15.48 -9.71 -3.15
CA CYS A 43 15.89 -11.05 -2.73
C CYS A 43 15.49 -11.24 -1.27
N ARG A 44 14.65 -12.26 -1.01
CA ARG A 44 14.40 -12.74 0.35
C ARG A 44 15.33 -13.93 0.60
N PRO A 45 16.18 -13.90 1.64
CA PRO A 45 16.97 -15.06 2.01
C PRO A 45 16.04 -16.24 2.35
N ALA A 46 16.45 -17.45 2.00
CA ALA A 46 15.65 -18.65 2.22
C ALA A 46 15.44 -18.87 3.73
N GLN A 47 14.19 -18.83 4.18
CA GLN A 47 13.84 -19.09 5.57
C GLN A 47 13.17 -20.47 5.68
N GLY A 48 13.90 -21.43 6.25
CA GLY A 48 13.39 -22.77 6.49
C GLY A 48 13.18 -23.60 5.20
N ASN A 49 11.95 -24.08 4.98
CA ASN A 49 11.61 -25.00 3.88
C ASN A 49 11.16 -24.26 2.59
N THR A 50 11.11 -22.93 2.64
CA THR A 50 10.72 -22.07 1.51
C THR A 50 12.01 -21.59 0.84
N GLY A 51 12.18 -21.91 -0.45
CA GLY A 51 13.40 -21.61 -1.20
C GLY A 51 13.70 -20.10 -1.29
N GLU A 52 14.89 -19.76 -1.78
CA GLU A 52 15.27 -18.36 -2.05
C GLU A 52 14.26 -17.72 -3.02
N GLN A 53 13.49 -16.74 -2.57
CA GLN A 53 12.51 -16.04 -3.39
C GLN A 53 13.11 -14.75 -3.93
N LYS A 54 13.01 -14.58 -5.25
CA LYS A 54 13.51 -13.41 -5.98
C LYS A 54 12.38 -12.77 -6.75
N LEU A 55 12.20 -11.47 -6.57
CA LEU A 55 11.23 -10.68 -7.30
C LEU A 55 11.96 -9.70 -8.21
N VAL A 56 12.02 -10.05 -9.49
CA VAL A 56 12.66 -9.21 -10.52
C VAL A 56 11.77 -8.03 -10.89
N CYS A 57 12.39 -6.86 -11.04
CA CYS A 57 11.70 -5.61 -11.32
C CYS A 57 12.60 -4.59 -12.05
N HIS A 58 11.98 -3.50 -12.49
CA HIS A 58 12.62 -2.44 -13.26
C HIS A 58 12.99 -1.29 -12.33
N ARG A 59 14.28 -0.92 -12.35
CA ARG A 59 14.82 0.11 -11.45
C ARG A 59 14.13 1.46 -11.64
N ALA A 60 13.86 1.84 -12.90
CA ALA A 60 13.22 3.10 -13.23
C ALA A 60 11.79 3.24 -12.67
N LEU A 61 11.00 2.16 -12.70
CA LEU A 61 9.63 2.18 -12.19
C LEU A 61 9.62 2.29 -10.66
N ILE A 62 10.42 1.45 -10.00
CA ILE A 62 10.52 1.43 -8.54
C ILE A 62 11.05 2.77 -8.01
N ALA A 63 12.08 3.33 -8.65
CA ALA A 63 12.65 4.62 -8.27
C ALA A 63 11.69 5.80 -8.55
N SER A 64 10.73 5.66 -9.46
CA SER A 64 9.74 6.72 -9.71
C SER A 64 8.70 6.84 -8.60
N GLN A 65 8.46 5.76 -7.85
CA GLN A 65 7.41 5.69 -6.83
C GLN A 65 7.95 5.82 -5.39
N ALA A 66 9.23 5.54 -5.18
CA ALA A 66 9.87 5.55 -3.88
C ALA A 66 11.15 6.38 -3.91
N GLU A 67 11.14 7.54 -3.24
CA GLU A 67 12.31 8.43 -3.16
C GLU A 67 13.47 7.76 -2.41
N TYR A 68 13.15 6.95 -1.39
CA TYR A 68 14.15 6.14 -0.69
C TYR A 68 14.86 5.18 -1.64
N LEU A 69 14.10 4.44 -2.45
CA LEU A 69 14.66 3.49 -3.40
C LEU A 69 15.41 4.19 -4.52
N HIS A 70 14.93 5.35 -4.98
CA HIS A 70 15.69 6.20 -5.90
C HIS A 70 17.05 6.56 -5.31
N THR A 71 17.07 7.08 -4.09
CA THR A 71 18.32 7.46 -3.42
C THR A 71 19.23 6.25 -3.21
N LEU A 72 18.67 5.12 -2.76
CA LEU A 72 19.40 3.88 -2.56
C LEU A 72 20.07 3.40 -3.87
N LEU A 73 19.27 3.28 -4.93
CA LEU A 73 19.66 2.69 -6.21
C LEU A 73 20.57 3.60 -7.06
N PHE A 74 20.45 4.92 -6.91
CA PHE A 74 21.25 5.90 -7.64
C PHE A 74 22.40 6.49 -6.79
N SER A 75 22.56 6.07 -5.53
CA SER A 75 23.72 6.48 -4.71
C SER A 75 25.02 5.85 -5.20
N GLU A 76 26.12 6.60 -5.15
CA GLU A 76 27.47 6.12 -5.48
C GLU A 76 27.96 4.97 -4.57
N HIS A 77 27.31 4.77 -3.43
CA HIS A 77 27.66 3.78 -2.41
C HIS A 77 27.03 2.41 -2.68
N TRP A 78 25.98 2.39 -3.49
CA TRP A 78 25.34 1.17 -3.94
C TRP A 78 26.16 0.62 -5.11
N GLY A 79 27.18 -0.17 -4.78
CA GLY A 79 28.26 -0.62 -5.67
C GLY A 79 27.87 -1.55 -6.83
N GLY A 80 26.76 -1.26 -7.53
CA GLY A 80 26.28 -2.02 -8.69
C GLY A 80 25.54 -3.30 -8.34
N SER A 81 25.09 -3.47 -7.10
CA SER A 81 24.32 -4.63 -6.70
C SER A 81 22.88 -4.48 -7.18
N ASP A 82 22.48 -5.20 -8.23
CA ASP A 82 21.09 -5.21 -8.72
C ASP A 82 20.13 -5.96 -7.75
N LYS A 83 20.41 -5.99 -6.45
CA LYS A 83 19.71 -6.79 -5.45
C LYS A 83 19.38 -5.99 -4.21
N ILE A 84 18.09 -5.87 -3.90
CA ILE A 84 17.60 -5.29 -2.65
C ILE A 84 17.29 -6.47 -1.71
N SER A 85 18.03 -6.58 -0.61
CA SER A 85 17.73 -7.57 0.42
C SER A 85 16.55 -7.10 1.26
N LEU A 86 15.59 -7.99 1.47
CA LEU A 86 14.46 -7.77 2.37
C LEU A 86 14.72 -8.35 3.73
N ASP A 87 14.30 -7.61 4.75
CA ASP A 87 14.31 -8.08 6.14
C ASP A 87 13.30 -9.23 6.32
N GLU A 88 13.63 -10.17 7.18
CA GLU A 88 12.91 -11.45 7.34
C GLU A 88 11.48 -11.31 7.85
N ASP A 89 11.15 -10.16 8.46
CA ASP A 89 9.88 -9.89 9.12
C ASP A 89 8.68 -9.77 8.18
N HIS A 90 8.88 -9.55 6.88
CA HIS A 90 7.79 -9.30 5.93
C HIS A 90 7.55 -10.50 5.02
N ALA A 91 6.28 -10.87 4.82
CA ALA A 91 5.90 -11.93 3.89
C ALA A 91 6.20 -11.54 2.42
N PHE A 92 6.60 -12.53 1.61
CA PHE A 92 6.91 -12.30 0.20
C PHE A 92 5.68 -11.89 -0.61
N GLU A 93 4.50 -12.36 -0.22
CA GLU A 93 3.21 -12.01 -0.82
C GLU A 93 2.91 -10.51 -0.65
N VAL A 94 3.21 -9.96 0.53
CA VAL A 94 3.04 -8.52 0.80
C VAL A 94 3.97 -7.69 -0.08
N LEU A 95 5.23 -8.11 -0.22
CA LEU A 95 6.16 -7.45 -1.12
C LEU A 95 5.64 -7.47 -2.57
N GLU A 96 5.15 -8.61 -3.02
CA GLU A 96 4.63 -8.75 -4.37
C GLU A 96 3.47 -7.79 -4.62
N ALA A 97 2.54 -7.69 -3.68
CA ALA A 97 1.44 -6.73 -3.73
C ALA A 97 1.93 -5.27 -3.72
N VAL A 98 2.92 -4.93 -2.88
CA VAL A 98 3.50 -3.57 -2.85
C VAL A 98 4.18 -3.25 -4.17
N VAL A 99 4.94 -4.18 -4.74
CA VAL A 99 5.57 -3.97 -6.05
C VAL A 99 4.52 -3.88 -7.15
N ASP A 100 3.48 -4.71 -7.13
CA ASP A 100 2.37 -4.63 -8.07
C ASP A 100 1.67 -3.27 -7.98
N TYR A 101 1.48 -2.72 -6.78
CA TYR A 101 1.02 -1.35 -6.59
C TYR A 101 1.99 -0.33 -7.19
N MET A 102 3.30 -0.47 -7.02
CA MET A 102 4.26 0.46 -7.65
C MET A 102 4.21 0.43 -9.19
N TYR A 103 3.72 -0.65 -9.79
CA TYR A 103 3.55 -0.76 -11.24
C TYR A 103 2.17 -0.28 -11.71
N THR A 104 1.11 -0.66 -11.00
CA THR A 104 -0.29 -0.44 -11.43
C THR A 104 -0.92 0.77 -10.77
N GLY A 105 -0.42 1.15 -9.58
CA GLY A 105 -1.03 2.12 -8.69
C GLY A 105 -2.43 1.70 -8.23
N ASP A 106 -2.66 0.39 -8.11
CA ASP A 106 -3.95 -0.21 -7.75
C ASP A 106 -3.84 -0.91 -6.39
N CYS A 107 -4.74 -0.54 -5.47
CA CYS A 107 -4.77 -1.04 -4.09
C CYS A 107 -5.72 -2.22 -3.88
N THR A 108 -6.40 -2.74 -4.92
CA THR A 108 -7.47 -3.74 -4.76
C THR A 108 -7.04 -4.98 -3.99
N GLN A 109 -5.78 -5.42 -4.13
CA GLN A 109 -5.27 -6.59 -3.41
C GLN A 109 -5.25 -6.39 -1.89
N PHE A 110 -5.08 -5.15 -1.42
CA PHE A 110 -5.09 -4.80 -0.01
C PHE A 110 -6.51 -4.66 0.55
N GLU A 111 -7.49 -4.34 -0.30
CA GLU A 111 -8.91 -4.28 0.11
C GLU A 111 -9.46 -5.66 0.47
N GLU A 112 -8.94 -6.71 -0.14
CA GLU A 112 -9.40 -8.08 0.08
C GLU A 112 -8.90 -8.68 1.42
N ASP A 113 -7.77 -8.20 1.94
CA ASP A 113 -7.15 -8.73 3.16
C ASP A 113 -6.56 -7.62 4.05
N LEU A 114 -7.20 -7.40 5.20
CA LEU A 114 -6.80 -6.43 6.22
C LEU A 114 -5.38 -6.69 6.76
N HIS A 115 -4.97 -7.95 6.87
CA HIS A 115 -3.64 -8.30 7.36
C HIS A 115 -2.57 -7.97 6.31
N LEU A 116 -2.88 -8.24 5.03
CA LEU A 116 -2.03 -7.85 3.91
C LEU A 116 -1.91 -6.32 3.81
N ALA A 117 -3.00 -5.58 4.01
CA ALA A 117 -3.01 -4.12 4.04
C ALA A 117 -2.13 -3.55 5.17
N ALA A 118 -2.21 -4.15 6.38
CA ALA A 118 -1.38 -3.75 7.51
C ALA A 118 0.11 -3.99 7.21
N ASP A 119 0.49 -5.20 6.79
CA ASP A 119 1.88 -5.51 6.43
C ASP A 119 2.36 -4.69 5.22
N GLY A 120 1.46 -4.39 4.28
CA GLY A 120 1.72 -3.52 3.14
C GLY A 120 2.04 -2.09 3.58
N LEU A 121 1.35 -1.59 4.60
CA LEU A 121 1.61 -0.27 5.19
C LEU A 121 2.98 -0.23 5.88
N ALA A 122 3.38 -1.32 6.54
CA ALA A 122 4.71 -1.45 7.12
C ALA A 122 5.80 -1.31 6.05
N LEU A 123 5.66 -2.01 4.92
CA LEU A 123 6.57 -1.92 3.78
C LEU A 123 6.52 -0.55 3.09
N ALA A 124 5.34 0.03 2.93
CA ALA A 124 5.18 1.36 2.35
C ALA A 124 5.92 2.43 3.17
N ASN A 125 5.87 2.31 4.50
CA ASN A 125 6.60 3.18 5.40
C ASN A 125 8.13 2.94 5.36
N LEU A 126 8.56 1.68 5.20
CA LEU A 126 9.98 1.33 5.03
C LEU A 126 10.57 1.91 3.73
N TYR A 127 9.81 1.82 2.64
CA TYR A 127 10.23 2.31 1.33
C TYR A 127 9.90 3.79 1.08
N ILE A 128 9.26 4.46 2.03
CA ILE A 128 8.86 5.87 1.95
C ILE A 128 8.03 6.11 0.66
N VAL A 129 6.96 5.31 0.52
CA VAL A 129 5.97 5.43 -0.56
C VAL A 129 4.75 6.13 -0.02
N ASP A 130 4.76 7.47 -0.01
CA ASP A 130 3.71 8.26 0.62
C ASP A 130 2.32 8.02 0.01
N SER A 131 2.23 7.84 -1.32
CA SER A 131 0.96 7.56 -2.00
C SER A 131 0.32 6.25 -1.53
N LEU A 132 1.10 5.18 -1.38
CA LEU A 132 0.59 3.90 -0.90
C LEU A 132 0.20 4.00 0.58
N LYS A 133 1.01 4.71 1.37
CA LYS A 133 0.76 4.92 2.79
C LYS A 133 -0.57 5.63 3.03
N GLU A 134 -0.87 6.69 2.29
CA GLU A 134 -2.11 7.44 2.47
C GLU A 134 -3.35 6.64 2.11
N GLU A 135 -3.31 5.87 1.02
CA GLU A 135 -4.40 5.01 0.56
C GLU A 135 -4.64 3.85 1.55
N LEU A 136 -3.59 3.15 1.98
CA LEU A 136 -3.69 2.06 2.95
C LEU A 136 -4.16 2.55 4.32
N GLU A 137 -3.70 3.71 4.78
CA GLU A 137 -4.21 4.30 6.01
C GLU A 137 -5.71 4.61 5.89
N SER A 138 -6.18 5.13 4.76
CA SER A 138 -7.60 5.40 4.54
C SER A 138 -8.45 4.13 4.59
N MET A 139 -8.00 3.10 3.88
CA MET A 139 -8.67 1.79 3.83
C MET A 139 -8.72 1.11 5.20
N LEU A 140 -7.58 1.09 5.92
CA LEU A 140 -7.52 0.53 7.26
C LEU A 140 -8.39 1.31 8.25
N MET A 141 -8.53 2.64 8.09
CA MET A 141 -9.41 3.46 8.92
C MET A 141 -10.90 3.15 8.69
N GLU A 142 -11.30 2.87 7.45
CA GLU A 142 -12.67 2.47 7.11
C GLU A 142 -13.01 1.05 7.59
N ALA A 143 -12.01 0.17 7.65
CA ALA A 143 -12.15 -1.20 8.12
C ALA A 143 -11.95 -1.37 9.64
N ILE A 144 -11.83 -0.29 10.42
CA ILE A 144 -11.69 -0.39 11.89
C ILE A 144 -13.02 -0.87 12.49
N ASP A 145 -13.02 -2.11 12.95
CA ASP A 145 -14.07 -2.68 13.78
C ASP A 145 -13.70 -2.69 15.26
N ALA A 146 -14.69 -2.78 16.16
CA ALA A 146 -14.48 -2.82 17.62
C ALA A 146 -13.55 -3.99 18.06
N ASP A 147 -13.59 -5.12 17.35
CA ASP A 147 -12.72 -6.27 17.60
C ASP A 147 -11.29 -6.07 17.06
N ASN A 148 -11.15 -5.37 15.92
CA ASN A 148 -9.87 -5.19 15.22
C ASN A 148 -9.11 -3.94 15.68
N MET A 149 -9.81 -2.96 16.26
CA MET A 149 -9.26 -1.68 16.71
C MET A 149 -8.06 -1.83 17.63
N ARG A 150 -8.11 -2.80 18.56
CA ARG A 150 -7.01 -3.02 19.50
C ARG A 150 -5.75 -3.54 18.80
N TRP A 151 -5.92 -4.44 17.84
CA TRP A 151 -4.81 -4.97 17.06
C TRP A 151 -4.24 -3.89 16.11
N LEU A 152 -5.10 -3.16 15.39
CA LEU A 152 -4.70 -2.06 14.50
C LEU A 152 -4.00 -0.92 15.23
N ALA A 153 -4.41 -0.60 16.47
CA ALA A 153 -3.74 0.40 17.29
C ALA A 153 -2.31 -0.02 17.67
N ASP A 154 -2.12 -1.28 18.08
CA ASP A 154 -0.79 -1.83 18.39
C ASP A 154 0.11 -1.87 17.14
N PHE A 155 -0.46 -2.27 16.01
CA PHE A 155 0.22 -2.26 14.71
C PHE A 155 0.61 -0.83 14.30
N GLY A 156 -0.30 0.13 14.43
CA GLY A 156 -0.06 1.53 14.12
C GLY A 156 1.04 2.16 14.98
N GLU A 157 1.15 1.77 16.25
CA GLU A 157 2.26 2.17 17.13
C GLU A 157 3.58 1.58 16.64
N LYS A 158 3.60 0.28 16.32
CA LYS A 158 4.80 -0.44 15.90
C LYS A 158 5.37 0.08 14.57
N HIS A 159 4.50 0.44 13.63
CA HIS A 159 4.88 0.88 12.28
C HIS A 159 4.84 2.41 12.09
N ASN A 160 4.66 3.16 13.18
CA ASN A 160 4.66 4.62 13.19
C ASN A 160 3.61 5.26 12.26
N ALA A 161 2.47 4.57 12.08
CA ALA A 161 1.35 5.02 11.25
C ALA A 161 0.46 6.00 12.04
N SER A 162 0.82 7.29 11.97
CA SER A 162 0.23 8.32 12.82
C SER A 162 -1.26 8.58 12.54
N ARG A 163 -1.71 8.42 11.28
CA ARG A 163 -3.12 8.62 10.91
C ARG A 163 -3.99 7.48 11.39
N LEU A 164 -3.57 6.23 11.15
CA LEU A 164 -4.26 5.04 11.65
C LEU A 164 -4.40 5.06 13.17
N ARG A 165 -3.30 5.36 13.88
CA ARG A 165 -3.32 5.49 15.35
C ARG A 165 -4.33 6.53 15.82
N ARG A 166 -4.40 7.70 15.16
CA ARG A 166 -5.33 8.77 15.54
C ARG A 166 -6.78 8.31 15.35
N ALA A 167 -7.10 7.67 14.23
CA ALA A 167 -8.43 7.14 13.99
C ALA A 167 -8.85 6.09 15.03
N CYS A 168 -7.95 5.17 15.40
CA CYS A 168 -8.22 4.23 16.50
C CYS A 168 -8.51 4.96 17.83
N LEU A 169 -7.75 6.01 18.16
CA LEU A 169 -7.96 6.80 19.37
C LEU A 169 -9.29 7.56 19.35
N ASP A 170 -9.67 8.13 18.21
CA ASP A 170 -10.92 8.87 18.05
C ASP A 170 -12.14 7.95 18.22
N LEU A 171 -12.07 6.71 17.71
CA LEU A 171 -13.11 5.71 17.90
C LEU A 171 -13.17 5.18 19.34
N LEU A 172 -12.02 5.03 20.02
CA LEU A 172 -11.98 4.71 21.46
C LEU A 172 -12.64 5.82 22.31
N GLN A 173 -12.38 7.09 22.01
CA GLN A 173 -13.01 8.22 22.70
C GLN A 173 -14.51 8.27 22.46
N THR A 174 -14.96 7.96 21.24
CA THR A 174 -16.39 7.93 20.91
C THR A 174 -17.09 6.76 21.63
N SER A 175 -16.51 5.56 21.59
CA SER A 175 -17.06 4.36 22.25
C SER A 175 -17.11 4.49 23.77
N THR A 176 -16.13 5.17 24.38
CA THR A 176 -16.14 5.45 25.82
C THR A 176 -17.14 6.54 26.21
N SER A 177 -17.40 7.51 25.34
CA SER A 177 -18.42 8.54 25.56
C SER A 177 -19.84 7.94 25.59
N ASP A 178 -20.11 6.90 24.80
CA ASP A 178 -21.39 6.16 24.83
C ASP A 178 -21.62 5.36 26.13
N LEU A 179 -20.55 4.97 26.83
CA LEU A 179 -20.65 4.31 28.13
C LEU A 179 -20.80 5.29 29.29
N VAL A 180 -20.33 6.54 29.14
CA VAL A 180 -20.48 7.58 30.17
C VAL A 180 -21.92 8.13 30.20
N VAL A 181 -22.66 8.12 29.08
CA VAL A 181 -24.08 8.52 29.06
C VAL A 181 -25.05 7.47 29.64
N ALA A 182 -24.59 6.25 29.92
CA ALA A 182 -25.41 5.24 30.58
C ALA A 182 -25.35 5.29 32.13
N GLU A 183 -24.34 5.95 32.72
CA GLU A 183 -24.20 6.07 34.17
C GLU A 183 -24.70 7.42 34.75
N GLU A 184 -25.27 8.31 33.94
CA GLU A 184 -25.87 9.58 34.40
C GLU A 184 -27.42 9.64 34.28
N ASN A 185 -28.12 8.53 34.03
CA ASN A 185 -29.59 8.56 33.87
C ASN A 185 -30.40 7.59 34.75
N CYS A 186 -29.83 7.11 35.86
CA CYS A 186 -30.53 6.32 36.87
C CYS A 186 -30.38 6.93 38.28
N GLU A 187 -30.78 8.17 38.47
CA GLU A 187 -31.21 8.66 39.79
C GLU A 187 -32.13 9.88 39.64
N ALA A 188 -33.43 9.60 39.52
CA ALA A 188 -34.52 10.55 39.74
C ALA A 188 -35.69 9.84 40.41
#